data_AF-A0A933U4A9-F1
#
_entry.id   AF-A0A933U4A9-F1
#
_cell.length_a   1.000
_cell.length_b   1.000
_cell.length_c   1.000
_cell.angle_alpha   90.00
_cell.angle_beta   90.00
_cell.angle_gamma   90.00
#
_symmetry.space_group_name_H-M   'P 1'
#
loop_
_entity.id
_entity.type
_entity.pdbx_description
1 polymer ?
#
loop_
_entity_poly.entity_id
_entity_poly.type
_entity_poly.pdbx_seq_one_letter_code
_entity_poly.pdbx_strand_id
1 'polypeptide(L)'
;MRLSPIAACTALLATLSRGQTTFAEIEPHGEKSEATSVVCLDDGDVLTGTTTGSLVALGVGTSPTADTFRVRTCTSAPGLHRRTLTLTSASPGHTATLRGLVQSGIPGVGGTATTIDATVATSTGTGAAPRVVSWYGSVGGEELYYRVGGGATTTQAYFATLSTSAVVPTTTGPFVAGSITISTEGQGHATDTDLWLYDANFAPIALAGNDDVYVSTSVQSRLVRTLAPGTYHLALSVFNLANEQMSPADEDFVQGNLCDFAGMTASSSTLQNVDVSFAISDAGHTVPVSASVGVGEAHSVAWFRFEVLPPLFESYCPGDGTQPQPGPCANSGASGRGCANSVNAQGAQLTATGTTNPDTVVLHASGMPSLAYCLFLKGDAQTTGVLFGDGVRCVDGALIRLRLKLSNAGAAAFPEVGDPLLSVRGATPPGSATIGYYQTYYRNAAASFCPPETFNVTNGWRIVW
;
A
#
# COMPACT_ATOMS: atom_id res chain seq x y z
N MET A 1 39.43 27.87 -0.59
CA MET A 1 38.78 26.57 -0.31
C MET A 1 38.57 25.89 -1.64
N ARG A 2 39.13 24.69 -1.83
CA ARG A 2 39.11 23.93 -3.08
C ARG A 2 37.70 23.37 -3.34
N LEU A 3 37.17 23.55 -4.54
CA LEU A 3 35.98 22.88 -5.04
C LEU A 3 36.37 21.45 -5.47
N SER A 4 35.76 20.44 -4.84
CA SER A 4 35.86 19.04 -5.26
C SER A 4 34.80 18.72 -6.31
N PRO A 5 35.12 18.04 -7.42
CA PRO A 5 34.12 17.54 -8.34
C PRO A 5 33.55 16.20 -7.82
N ILE A 6 32.23 16.12 -7.71
CA ILE A 6 31.51 14.86 -7.45
C ILE A 6 31.51 14.08 -8.77
N ALA A 7 32.23 12.96 -8.81
CA ALA A 7 32.20 12.02 -9.93
C ALA A 7 30.88 11.25 -9.91
N ALA A 8 30.02 11.48 -10.91
CA ALA A 8 28.85 10.64 -11.16
C ALA A 8 29.33 9.30 -11.74
N CYS A 9 29.30 8.26 -10.92
CA CYS A 9 29.61 6.90 -11.35
C CYS A 9 28.37 6.31 -12.03
N THR A 10 28.32 6.34 -13.36
CA THR A 10 27.28 5.66 -14.14
C THR A 10 27.63 4.17 -14.18
N ALA A 11 26.95 3.38 -13.36
CA ALA A 11 27.05 1.93 -13.44
C ALA A 11 26.34 1.45 -14.72
N LEU A 12 27.10 1.16 -15.78
CA LEU A 12 26.60 0.36 -16.90
C LEU A 12 26.35 -1.06 -16.38
N LEU A 13 25.10 -1.41 -16.12
CA LEU A 13 24.68 -2.80 -15.96
C LEU A 13 24.77 -3.47 -17.33
N ALA A 14 25.83 -4.26 -17.55
CA ALA A 14 25.91 -5.14 -18.70
C ALA A 14 24.86 -6.24 -18.55
N THR A 15 23.90 -6.30 -19.47
CA THR A 15 22.96 -7.42 -19.58
C THR A 15 23.74 -8.64 -20.07
N LEU A 16 23.82 -9.68 -19.24
CA LEU A 16 24.31 -10.99 -19.67
C LEU A 16 23.28 -11.55 -20.66
N SER A 17 23.60 -11.58 -21.95
CA SER A 17 22.74 -12.25 -22.93
C SER A 17 22.78 -13.76 -22.65
N ARG A 18 21.70 -14.30 -22.09
CA ARG A 18 21.49 -15.75 -22.03
C ARG A 18 21.03 -16.24 -23.40
N GLY A 19 21.46 -17.45 -23.77
CA GLY A 19 20.90 -18.11 -24.94
C GLY A 19 19.44 -18.50 -24.66
N GLN A 20 18.58 -18.35 -25.66
CA GLN A 20 17.18 -18.78 -25.57
C GLN A 20 17.11 -20.28 -25.33
N THR A 21 16.25 -20.69 -24.40
CA THR A 21 16.05 -22.06 -23.97
C THR A 21 14.67 -22.53 -24.39
N THR A 22 14.58 -23.76 -24.89
CA THR A 22 13.30 -24.44 -25.15
C THR A 22 13.06 -25.49 -24.07
N PHE A 23 11.90 -25.42 -23.44
CA PHE A 23 11.42 -26.37 -22.44
C PHE A 23 10.29 -27.21 -23.06
N ALA A 24 10.58 -28.47 -23.36
CA ALA A 24 9.57 -29.41 -23.83
C ALA A 24 8.76 -29.97 -22.66
N GLU A 25 7.49 -30.26 -22.89
CA GLU A 25 6.64 -31.02 -21.97
C GLU A 25 7.25 -32.40 -21.66
N ILE A 26 6.95 -32.92 -20.46
CA ILE A 26 7.37 -34.25 -20.00
C ILE A 26 6.17 -34.98 -19.39
N GLU A 27 5.72 -36.05 -20.04
CA GLU A 27 4.59 -36.87 -19.60
C GLU A 27 4.93 -37.74 -18.36
N PRO A 28 3.96 -38.02 -17.48
CA PRO A 28 2.59 -37.48 -17.46
C PRO A 28 2.57 -36.01 -16.99
N HIS A 29 1.67 -35.19 -17.54
CA HIS A 29 1.53 -33.77 -17.14
C HIS A 29 0.08 -33.25 -17.16
N GLY A 30 -0.90 -34.15 -17.02
CA GLY A 30 -2.32 -33.83 -17.14
C GLY A 30 -2.86 -32.85 -16.08
N GLU A 31 -2.24 -32.82 -14.90
CA GLU A 31 -2.67 -31.99 -13.76
C GLU A 31 -1.51 -31.29 -13.04
N LYS A 32 -1.81 -30.41 -12.08
CA LYS A 32 -0.83 -29.59 -11.35
C LYS A 32 0.24 -30.40 -10.59
N SER A 33 -0.11 -31.55 -10.04
CA SER A 33 0.83 -32.43 -9.32
C SER A 33 1.83 -33.14 -10.23
N GLU A 34 1.52 -33.23 -11.52
CA GLU A 34 2.36 -33.86 -12.55
C GLU A 34 2.99 -32.83 -13.48
N ALA A 35 2.83 -31.54 -13.17
CA ALA A 35 3.22 -30.46 -14.07
C ALA A 35 4.71 -30.50 -14.43
N THR A 36 5.02 -30.31 -15.71
CA THR A 36 6.40 -30.19 -16.19
C THR A 36 7.06 -28.98 -15.54
N SER A 37 8.16 -29.20 -14.82
CA SER A 37 8.84 -28.14 -14.06
C SER A 37 9.74 -27.31 -14.97
N VAL A 38 9.55 -25.98 -14.91
CA VAL A 38 10.40 -24.98 -15.58
C VAL A 38 10.91 -24.01 -14.51
N VAL A 39 12.20 -24.08 -14.20
CA VAL A 39 12.78 -23.43 -13.01
C VAL A 39 13.20 -21.97 -13.26
N CYS A 40 13.46 -21.60 -14.50
CA CYS A 40 13.89 -20.26 -14.88
C CYS A 40 13.50 -20.04 -16.35
N LEU A 41 12.29 -19.52 -16.57
CA LEU A 41 11.84 -19.06 -17.88
C LEU A 41 12.20 -17.58 -18.05
N ASP A 42 13.05 -17.28 -19.04
CA ASP A 42 13.53 -15.92 -19.34
C ASP A 42 12.91 -15.35 -20.62
N ASP A 43 13.14 -14.06 -20.86
CA ASP A 43 12.65 -13.38 -22.06
C ASP A 43 13.14 -14.07 -23.36
N GLY A 44 12.20 -14.43 -24.23
CA GLY A 44 12.46 -15.16 -25.47
C GLY A 44 12.54 -16.69 -25.33
N ASP A 45 12.51 -17.25 -24.12
CA ASP A 45 12.43 -18.69 -23.92
C ASP A 45 11.07 -19.25 -24.36
N VAL A 46 11.05 -20.54 -24.68
CA VAL A 46 9.89 -21.20 -25.31
C VAL A 46 9.47 -22.44 -24.53
N LEU A 47 8.19 -22.55 -24.19
CA LEU A 47 7.56 -23.82 -23.81
C LEU A 47 7.01 -24.52 -25.06
N THR A 48 7.16 -25.82 -25.18
CA THR A 48 6.68 -26.58 -26.35
C THR A 48 6.13 -27.95 -25.98
N GLY A 49 5.21 -28.45 -26.80
CA GLY A 49 4.51 -29.71 -26.54
C GLY A 49 3.51 -30.06 -27.64
N THR A 50 2.80 -31.16 -27.49
CA THR A 50 1.75 -31.63 -28.40
C THR A 50 0.58 -32.24 -27.63
N THR A 51 -0.52 -31.50 -27.54
CA THR A 51 -1.78 -31.99 -26.97
C THR A 51 -2.88 -32.08 -28.02
N THR A 52 -3.64 -33.17 -27.99
CA THR A 52 -4.83 -33.45 -28.80
C THR A 52 -6.12 -33.47 -27.96
N GLY A 53 -6.06 -32.94 -26.73
CA GLY A 53 -7.23 -32.89 -25.88
C GLY A 53 -7.08 -31.97 -24.68
N SER A 54 -8.02 -32.04 -23.75
CA SER A 54 -8.05 -31.20 -22.57
C SER A 54 -8.33 -32.00 -21.31
N LEU A 55 -8.06 -33.32 -21.34
CA LEU A 55 -8.29 -34.20 -20.21
C LEU A 55 -7.33 -33.81 -19.08
N VAL A 56 -7.90 -33.57 -17.89
CA VAL A 56 -7.18 -33.33 -16.65
C VAL A 56 -7.36 -34.60 -15.83
N ALA A 57 -6.35 -35.47 -15.82
CA ALA A 57 -6.35 -36.75 -15.13
C ALA A 57 -4.91 -37.19 -14.79
N LEU A 58 -4.74 -37.78 -13.61
CA LEU A 58 -3.45 -38.31 -13.13
C LEU A 58 -3.01 -39.56 -13.90
N GLY A 59 -1.70 -39.66 -14.15
CA GLY A 59 -1.03 -40.85 -14.67
C GLY A 59 -1.28 -41.15 -16.14
N VAL A 60 -1.88 -40.21 -16.89
CA VAL A 60 -2.15 -40.36 -18.32
C VAL A 60 -0.97 -39.77 -19.10
N GLY A 61 -0.08 -40.62 -19.60
CA GLY A 61 1.10 -40.21 -20.38
C GLY A 61 0.86 -40.17 -21.90
N THR A 62 -0.28 -39.66 -22.32
CA THR A 62 -0.65 -39.59 -23.75
C THR A 62 -1.31 -38.25 -24.06
N SER A 63 -1.16 -37.82 -25.32
CA SER A 63 -1.62 -36.53 -25.85
C SER A 63 -3.10 -36.12 -25.70
N PRO A 64 -4.13 -36.94 -25.39
CA PRO A 64 -5.46 -36.40 -25.07
C PRO A 64 -5.52 -35.56 -23.77
N THR A 65 -4.46 -35.54 -22.96
CA THR A 65 -4.35 -34.71 -21.76
C THR A 65 -4.08 -33.25 -22.09
N ALA A 66 -4.38 -32.35 -21.15
CA ALA A 66 -3.83 -31.01 -21.18
C ALA A 66 -2.37 -31.02 -20.68
N ASP A 67 -1.56 -30.10 -21.18
CA ASP A 67 -0.16 -30.01 -20.80
C ASP A 67 -0.01 -28.94 -19.73
N THR A 68 0.29 -29.37 -18.51
CA THR A 68 0.46 -28.47 -17.38
C THR A 68 1.95 -28.24 -17.12
N PHE A 69 2.37 -26.98 -17.11
CA PHE A 69 3.71 -26.55 -16.72
C PHE A 69 3.65 -25.84 -15.37
N ARG A 70 4.64 -26.11 -14.53
CA ARG A 70 4.93 -25.33 -13.32
C ARG A 70 6.10 -24.42 -13.63
N VAL A 71 5.79 -23.18 -13.96
CA VAL A 71 6.74 -22.19 -14.48
C VAL A 71 7.16 -21.28 -13.35
N ARG A 72 8.47 -21.15 -13.16
CA ARG A 72 9.10 -20.06 -12.43
C ARG A 72 9.89 -19.21 -13.41
N THR A 73 9.64 -17.91 -13.43
CA THR A 73 10.42 -17.01 -14.27
C THR A 73 11.79 -16.74 -13.66
N CYS A 74 12.75 -16.38 -14.50
CA CYS A 74 14.04 -15.90 -14.00
C CYS A 74 13.86 -14.61 -13.20
N THR A 75 14.75 -14.40 -12.22
CA THR A 75 14.83 -13.14 -11.46
C THR A 75 15.05 -11.97 -12.41
N SER A 76 14.22 -10.95 -12.30
CA SER A 76 14.22 -9.78 -13.17
C SER A 76 14.96 -8.59 -12.52
N ALA A 77 15.14 -7.51 -13.27
CA ALA A 77 15.60 -6.25 -12.69
C ALA A 77 14.59 -5.72 -11.65
N PRO A 78 15.00 -4.87 -10.70
CA PRO A 78 14.07 -4.24 -9.77
C PRO A 78 12.95 -3.48 -10.50
N GLY A 79 11.72 -3.65 -10.04
CA GLY A 79 10.53 -3.01 -10.62
C GLY A 79 9.47 -4.02 -11.01
N LEU A 80 8.40 -3.50 -11.61
CA LEU A 80 7.26 -4.28 -12.07
C LEU A 80 7.44 -4.62 -13.55
N HIS A 81 7.13 -5.86 -13.90
CA HIS A 81 7.25 -6.36 -15.25
C HIS A 81 5.96 -7.04 -15.67
N ARG A 82 5.48 -6.74 -16.87
CA ARG A 82 4.44 -7.51 -17.54
C ARG A 82 5.11 -8.66 -18.29
N ARG A 83 4.57 -9.85 -18.09
CA ARG A 83 4.98 -11.08 -18.76
C ARG A 83 3.86 -11.51 -19.68
N THR A 84 4.20 -11.93 -20.89
CA THR A 84 3.24 -12.42 -21.86
C THR A 84 3.74 -13.71 -22.47
N LEU A 85 2.96 -14.77 -22.35
CA LEU A 85 3.17 -16.00 -23.11
C LEU A 85 2.34 -15.94 -24.38
N THR A 86 3.03 -16.05 -25.52
CA THR A 86 2.42 -16.06 -26.85
C THR A 86 2.46 -17.47 -27.42
N LEU A 87 1.31 -18.13 -27.45
CA LEU A 87 1.12 -19.48 -27.95
C LEU A 87 0.84 -19.47 -29.46
N THR A 88 1.62 -20.25 -30.21
CA THR A 88 1.47 -20.48 -31.64
C THR A 88 1.49 -21.96 -31.97
N SER A 89 0.80 -22.38 -33.03
CA SER A 89 0.84 -23.75 -33.57
C SER A 89 0.39 -23.74 -35.02
N ALA A 90 0.92 -24.68 -35.82
CA ALA A 90 0.44 -24.88 -37.19
C ALA A 90 -0.99 -25.44 -37.23
N SER A 91 -1.42 -26.16 -36.19
CA SER A 91 -2.82 -26.59 -36.02
C SER A 91 -3.56 -25.60 -35.10
N PRO A 92 -4.60 -24.91 -35.60
CA PRO A 92 -5.39 -24.01 -34.77
C PRO A 92 -6.22 -24.80 -33.75
N GLY A 93 -6.49 -24.19 -32.60
CA GLY A 93 -7.44 -24.74 -31.61
C GLY A 93 -6.90 -24.91 -30.20
N HIS A 94 -5.58 -24.90 -30.01
CA HIS A 94 -4.99 -24.89 -28.67
C HIS A 94 -5.49 -23.70 -27.85
N THR A 95 -5.64 -23.87 -26.55
CA THR A 95 -6.04 -22.80 -25.62
C THR A 95 -5.09 -22.82 -24.42
N ALA A 96 -4.54 -21.66 -24.06
CA ALA A 96 -3.68 -21.51 -22.90
C ALA A 96 -4.45 -20.89 -21.73
N THR A 97 -4.12 -21.30 -20.51
CA THR A 97 -4.71 -20.76 -19.28
C THR A 97 -3.65 -20.55 -18.20
N LEU A 98 -3.77 -19.45 -17.47
CA LEU A 98 -3.16 -19.29 -16.16
C LEU A 98 -4.05 -19.98 -15.14
N ARG A 99 -3.46 -20.84 -14.31
CA ARG A 99 -4.18 -21.60 -13.29
C ARG A 99 -4.02 -20.97 -11.92
N GLY A 100 -4.99 -21.28 -11.07
CA GLY A 100 -5.13 -20.77 -9.71
C GLY A 100 -5.99 -21.70 -8.88
N LEU A 101 -6.58 -21.15 -7.82
CA LEU A 101 -7.46 -21.87 -6.92
C LEU A 101 -8.84 -21.24 -6.90
N VAL A 102 -9.86 -22.09 -6.80
CA VAL A 102 -11.21 -21.62 -6.47
C VAL A 102 -11.18 -20.99 -5.08
N GLN A 103 -11.78 -19.82 -4.95
CA GLN A 103 -12.14 -19.25 -3.66
C GLN A 103 -13.62 -19.48 -3.39
N SER A 104 -13.93 -19.79 -2.14
CA SER A 104 -15.29 -19.76 -1.60
C SER A 104 -15.37 -18.65 -0.56
N GLY A 105 -16.54 -18.14 -0.24
CA GLY A 105 -16.64 -17.10 0.77
C GLY A 105 -18.05 -16.62 1.01
N ILE A 106 -18.20 -15.83 2.07
CA ILE A 106 -19.43 -15.12 2.42
C ILE A 106 -19.07 -13.63 2.59
N PRO A 107 -19.76 -12.70 1.90
CA PRO A 107 -19.59 -11.27 2.13
C PRO A 107 -19.73 -10.91 3.61
N GLY A 108 -18.84 -10.08 4.14
CA GLY A 108 -18.77 -9.76 5.57
C GLY A 108 -17.89 -10.69 6.41
N VAL A 109 -17.47 -11.83 5.85
CA VAL A 109 -16.52 -12.78 6.46
C VAL A 109 -15.22 -12.84 5.65
N GLY A 110 -15.35 -12.80 4.32
CA GLY A 110 -14.24 -12.86 3.37
C GLY A 110 -14.13 -14.18 2.63
N GLY A 111 -13.09 -14.28 1.83
CA GLY A 111 -12.74 -15.46 1.04
C GLY A 111 -12.02 -16.52 1.85
N THR A 112 -12.10 -17.76 1.37
CA THR A 112 -11.36 -18.93 1.84
C THR A 112 -10.86 -19.67 0.60
N ALA A 113 -9.55 -19.71 0.44
CA ALA A 113 -8.90 -20.47 -0.61
C ALA A 113 -9.19 -21.97 -0.45
N THR A 114 -9.50 -22.64 -1.55
CA THR A 114 -9.64 -24.10 -1.60
C THR A 114 -8.42 -24.72 -2.26
N THR A 115 -8.37 -26.05 -2.34
CA THR A 115 -7.35 -26.77 -3.13
C THR A 115 -7.82 -27.08 -4.56
N ILE A 116 -8.97 -26.57 -4.97
CA ILE A 116 -9.59 -26.90 -6.27
C ILE A 116 -8.94 -26.04 -7.35
N ASP A 117 -8.40 -26.70 -8.37
CA ASP A 117 -7.78 -26.06 -9.54
C ASP A 117 -8.81 -25.24 -10.33
N ALA A 118 -8.51 -23.95 -10.53
CA ALA A 118 -9.33 -23.01 -11.28
C ALA A 118 -8.53 -22.33 -12.40
N THR A 119 -9.25 -21.79 -13.38
CA THR A 119 -8.67 -20.89 -14.38
C THR A 119 -8.72 -19.45 -13.86
N VAL A 120 -7.58 -18.77 -13.81
CA VAL A 120 -7.48 -17.34 -13.47
C VAL A 120 -7.63 -16.47 -14.70
N ALA A 121 -6.97 -16.86 -15.80
CA ALA A 121 -7.06 -16.16 -17.07
C ALA A 121 -6.96 -17.14 -18.23
N THR A 122 -7.69 -16.86 -19.31
CA THR A 122 -7.68 -17.66 -20.54
C THR A 122 -7.10 -16.84 -21.68
N SER A 123 -6.21 -17.45 -22.46
CA SER A 123 -5.54 -16.79 -23.57
C SER A 123 -6.53 -16.29 -24.62
N THR A 124 -6.28 -15.09 -25.15
CA THR A 124 -7.09 -14.48 -26.22
C THR A 124 -6.45 -14.65 -27.59
N GLY A 125 -7.28 -14.84 -28.62
CA GLY A 125 -6.86 -15.06 -30.02
C GLY A 125 -7.76 -16.10 -30.70
N THR A 126 -7.95 -16.00 -32.03
CA THR A 126 -8.80 -16.93 -32.80
C THR A 126 -8.06 -17.48 -34.02
N GLY A 127 -8.32 -18.74 -34.36
CA GLY A 127 -7.75 -19.37 -35.56
C GLY A 127 -6.23 -19.52 -35.46
N ALA A 128 -5.51 -18.96 -36.44
CA ALA A 128 -4.05 -18.95 -36.50
C ALA A 128 -3.40 -17.72 -35.83
N ALA A 129 -4.19 -16.77 -35.32
CA ALA A 129 -3.65 -15.63 -34.57
C ALA A 129 -2.99 -16.14 -33.27
N PRO A 130 -1.83 -15.61 -32.88
CA PRO A 130 -1.16 -16.01 -31.65
C PRO A 130 -2.08 -15.82 -30.45
N ARG A 131 -2.11 -16.81 -29.56
CA ARG A 131 -2.92 -16.75 -28.35
C ARG A 131 -2.10 -16.22 -27.21
N VAL A 132 -2.55 -15.13 -26.59
CA VAL A 132 -1.77 -14.44 -25.56
C VAL A 132 -2.43 -14.53 -24.20
N VAL A 133 -1.64 -14.79 -23.18
CA VAL A 133 -2.03 -14.59 -21.78
C VAL A 133 -0.93 -13.83 -21.06
N SER A 134 -1.28 -12.96 -20.13
CA SER A 134 -0.31 -12.10 -19.45
C SER A 134 -0.55 -12.02 -17.95
N TRP A 135 0.52 -11.74 -17.23
CA TRP A 135 0.53 -11.46 -15.80
C TRP A 135 1.60 -10.40 -15.49
N TYR A 136 1.61 -9.94 -14.25
CA TYR A 136 2.56 -8.96 -13.74
C TYR A 136 3.32 -9.60 -12.59
N GLY A 137 4.63 -9.38 -12.54
CA GLY A 137 5.50 -9.89 -11.49
C GLY A 137 6.64 -8.91 -11.20
N SER A 138 7.27 -9.07 -10.05
CA SER A 138 8.39 -8.24 -9.62
C SER A 138 9.70 -9.04 -9.60
N VAL A 139 10.63 -8.70 -8.69
CA VAL A 139 12.04 -9.07 -8.75
C VAL A 139 12.32 -10.55 -8.42
N GLY A 140 11.35 -11.23 -7.77
CA GLY A 140 11.56 -12.52 -7.10
C GLY A 140 11.59 -13.77 -7.98
N GLY A 141 11.27 -13.66 -9.28
CA GLY A 141 11.05 -14.84 -10.14
C GLY A 141 9.74 -15.52 -9.76
N GLU A 142 8.63 -14.92 -10.20
CA GLU A 142 7.29 -15.38 -9.88
C GLU A 142 7.00 -16.78 -10.43
N GLU A 143 6.10 -17.47 -9.76
CA GLU A 143 5.73 -18.85 -10.07
C GLU A 143 4.26 -18.94 -10.46
N LEU A 144 3.96 -19.79 -11.43
CA LEU A 144 2.60 -20.01 -11.92
C LEU A 144 2.43 -21.41 -12.49
N TYR A 145 1.18 -21.84 -12.58
CA TYR A 145 0.80 -22.96 -13.42
C TYR A 145 0.26 -22.43 -14.75
N TYR A 146 0.90 -22.83 -15.83
CA TYR A 146 0.48 -22.55 -17.20
C TYR A 146 -0.01 -23.85 -17.84
N ARG A 147 -1.23 -23.86 -18.38
CA ARG A 147 -1.80 -25.06 -18.99
C ARG A 147 -2.20 -24.81 -20.44
N VAL A 148 -1.80 -25.71 -21.33
CA VAL A 148 -2.22 -25.76 -22.72
C VAL A 148 -3.19 -26.93 -22.91
N GLY A 149 -4.40 -26.64 -23.40
CA GLY A 149 -5.33 -27.67 -23.85
C GLY A 149 -5.49 -27.64 -25.36
N GLY A 150 -5.74 -28.79 -25.96
CA GLY A 150 -6.03 -28.96 -27.37
C GLY A 150 -7.41 -29.59 -27.63
N GLY A 151 -7.55 -30.15 -28.82
CA GLY A 151 -8.69 -30.97 -29.23
C GLY A 151 -8.24 -31.99 -30.27
N ALA A 152 -9.11 -32.90 -30.71
CA ALA A 152 -8.69 -34.01 -31.59
C ALA A 152 -7.99 -33.57 -32.90
N THR A 153 -8.13 -32.30 -33.31
CA THR A 153 -7.51 -31.72 -34.50
C THR A 153 -6.18 -30.99 -34.25
N THR A 154 -5.78 -30.77 -32.99
CA THR A 154 -4.54 -30.06 -32.63
C THR A 154 -3.32 -30.98 -32.69
N THR A 155 -3.08 -31.58 -33.86
CA THR A 155 -2.09 -32.66 -34.04
C THR A 155 -0.65 -32.18 -34.23
N GLN A 156 -0.42 -30.86 -34.34
CA GLN A 156 0.90 -30.29 -34.50
C GLN A 156 1.38 -29.68 -33.18
N ALA A 157 2.70 -29.63 -32.99
CA ALA A 157 3.28 -29.02 -31.81
C ALA A 157 2.86 -27.54 -31.63
N TYR A 158 2.81 -27.08 -30.39
CA TYR A 158 2.69 -25.68 -30.05
C TYR A 158 4.01 -25.12 -29.50
N PHE A 159 4.11 -23.79 -29.54
CA PHE A 159 5.22 -23.02 -28.99
C PHE A 159 4.64 -21.83 -28.22
N ALA A 160 4.91 -21.73 -26.92
CA ALA A 160 4.57 -20.60 -26.08
C ALA A 160 5.84 -19.82 -25.74
N THR A 161 6.06 -18.67 -26.39
CA THR A 161 7.25 -17.83 -26.19
C THR A 161 6.97 -16.77 -25.13
N LEU A 162 7.86 -16.62 -24.16
CA LEU A 162 7.77 -15.57 -23.14
C LEU A 162 8.31 -14.25 -23.71
N SER A 163 7.57 -13.16 -23.50
CA SER A 163 8.07 -11.80 -23.64
C SER A 163 7.84 -11.00 -22.35
N THR A 164 8.78 -10.13 -22.01
CA THR A 164 8.78 -9.31 -20.81
C THR A 164 8.88 -7.83 -21.16
N SER A 165 8.04 -7.00 -20.55
CA SER A 165 8.13 -5.53 -20.65
C SER A 165 8.09 -4.89 -19.26
N ALA A 166 8.88 -3.83 -19.08
CA ALA A 166 8.85 -3.06 -17.84
C ALA A 166 7.55 -2.25 -17.74
N VAL A 167 6.99 -2.15 -16.54
CA VAL A 167 5.79 -1.38 -16.23
C VAL A 167 6.18 -0.27 -15.26
N VAL A 168 5.83 0.96 -15.63
CA VAL A 168 6.04 2.15 -14.79
C VAL A 168 4.68 2.59 -14.24
N PRO A 169 4.42 2.40 -12.94
CA PRO A 169 3.18 2.89 -12.35
C PRO A 169 3.02 4.40 -12.49
N THR A 170 1.81 4.85 -12.80
CA THR A 170 1.48 6.28 -12.89
C THR A 170 1.44 6.89 -11.50
N THR A 171 2.15 8.00 -11.27
CA THR A 171 2.18 8.64 -9.94
C THR A 171 0.91 9.43 -9.68
N THR A 172 0.29 9.24 -8.51
CA THR A 172 -0.92 9.93 -8.06
C THR A 172 -0.72 10.49 -6.65
N GLY A 173 -0.96 11.79 -6.48
CA GLY A 173 -0.96 12.48 -5.18
C GLY A 173 0.32 12.34 -4.33
N PRO A 174 0.37 13.09 -3.24
CA PRO A 174 0.67 12.49 -1.94
C PRO A 174 -0.59 12.52 -1.06
N PHE A 175 -0.70 11.56 -0.16
CA PHE A 175 -1.77 11.45 0.82
C PHE A 175 -1.20 11.49 2.23
N VAL A 176 -2.02 11.75 3.23
CA VAL A 176 -1.64 11.80 4.64
C VAL A 176 -2.01 10.48 5.32
N ALA A 177 -1.09 9.95 6.12
CA ALA A 177 -1.29 8.71 6.87
C ALA A 177 -2.55 8.75 7.74
N GLY A 178 -3.20 7.59 7.86
CA GLY A 178 -4.53 7.45 8.42
C GLY A 178 -5.44 6.68 7.47
N SER A 179 -6.75 6.92 7.58
CA SER A 179 -7.73 6.26 6.72
C SER A 179 -7.63 6.79 5.29
N ILE A 180 -7.23 5.93 4.37
CA ILE A 180 -7.21 6.17 2.93
C ILE A 180 -8.37 5.44 2.28
N THR A 181 -9.17 6.16 1.50
CA THR A 181 -10.25 5.58 0.69
C THR A 181 -9.84 5.60 -0.78
N ILE A 182 -9.92 4.46 -1.46
CA ILE A 182 -9.77 4.32 -2.91
C ILE A 182 -11.10 3.86 -3.45
N SER A 183 -11.71 4.58 -4.41
CA SER A 183 -13.00 4.20 -4.95
C SER A 183 -13.14 4.54 -6.43
N THR A 184 -13.67 3.59 -7.19
CA THR A 184 -14.11 3.81 -8.59
C THR A 184 -15.58 4.27 -8.64
N GLU A 185 -16.32 4.16 -7.54
CA GLU A 185 -17.70 4.64 -7.43
C GLU A 185 -17.78 6.17 -7.60
N GLY A 186 -18.78 6.61 -8.37
CA GLY A 186 -19.04 8.04 -8.58
C GLY A 186 -18.03 8.76 -9.47
N GLN A 187 -17.17 8.04 -10.19
CA GLN A 187 -16.16 8.63 -11.10
C GLN A 187 -16.63 8.81 -12.55
N GLY A 188 -17.93 8.69 -12.81
CA GLY A 188 -18.52 8.96 -14.12
C GLY A 188 -18.64 7.74 -15.05
N HIS A 189 -18.40 6.53 -14.55
CA HIS A 189 -18.67 5.26 -15.23
C HIS A 189 -19.38 4.27 -14.29
N ALA A 190 -19.92 3.20 -14.86
CA ALA A 190 -20.57 2.09 -14.13
C ALA A 190 -19.90 0.75 -14.44
N THR A 191 -18.64 0.81 -14.90
CA THR A 191 -17.83 -0.36 -15.19
C THR A 191 -17.62 -1.18 -13.92
N ASP A 192 -17.78 -2.48 -14.04
CA ASP A 192 -17.20 -3.47 -13.15
C ASP A 192 -15.69 -3.22 -12.94
N THR A 193 -15.20 -3.21 -11.71
CA THR A 193 -13.79 -2.96 -11.42
C THR A 193 -13.27 -3.85 -10.31
N ASP A 194 -12.00 -4.24 -10.40
CA ASP A 194 -11.32 -5.02 -9.38
C ASP A 194 -9.96 -4.39 -9.06
N LEU A 195 -9.65 -4.21 -7.78
CA LEU A 195 -8.46 -3.51 -7.31
C LEU A 195 -7.69 -4.27 -6.23
N TRP A 196 -6.38 -4.06 -6.20
CA TRP A 196 -5.50 -4.54 -5.14
C TRP A 196 -4.44 -3.49 -4.77
N LEU A 197 -4.17 -3.35 -3.48
CA LEU A 197 -3.10 -2.51 -2.95
C LEU A 197 -1.84 -3.33 -2.64
N TYR A 198 -0.69 -2.77 -2.98
CA TYR A 198 0.64 -3.34 -2.81
C TYR A 198 1.56 -2.37 -2.09
N ASP A 199 2.60 -2.90 -1.44
CA ASP A 199 3.66 -2.12 -0.83
C ASP A 199 4.71 -1.62 -1.85
N ALA A 200 5.76 -0.95 -1.36
CA ALA A 200 6.85 -0.42 -2.17
C ALA A 200 7.64 -1.48 -2.97
N ASN A 201 7.52 -2.76 -2.62
CA ASN A 201 8.19 -3.88 -3.26
C ASN A 201 7.26 -4.70 -4.17
N PHE A 202 6.03 -4.20 -4.42
CA PHE A 202 4.97 -4.91 -5.13
C PHE A 202 4.54 -6.22 -4.44
N ALA A 203 4.68 -6.31 -3.11
CA ALA A 203 4.01 -7.37 -2.34
C ALA A 203 2.57 -6.94 -2.04
N PRO A 204 1.56 -7.80 -2.29
CA PRO A 204 0.18 -7.44 -2.01
C PRO A 204 -0.02 -7.26 -0.50
N ILE A 205 -0.74 -6.20 -0.14
CA ILE A 205 -1.05 -5.92 1.26
C ILE A 205 -2.20 -6.83 1.66
N ALA A 206 -2.00 -7.57 2.76
CA ALA A 206 -3.00 -8.49 3.27
C ALA A 206 -4.34 -7.79 3.45
N LEU A 207 -5.40 -8.45 3.00
CA LEU A 207 -6.77 -7.94 3.06
C LEU A 207 -6.96 -6.60 2.32
N ALA A 208 -6.18 -6.25 1.30
CA ALA A 208 -6.30 -4.96 0.61
C ALA A 208 -6.74 -5.09 -0.86
N GLY A 209 -7.62 -6.06 -1.13
CA GLY A 209 -8.33 -6.19 -2.41
C GLY A 209 -9.75 -5.64 -2.30
N ASN A 210 -10.30 -5.12 -3.40
CA ASN A 210 -11.73 -4.94 -3.51
C ASN A 210 -12.23 -5.07 -4.97
N ASP A 211 -13.24 -5.90 -5.21
CA ASP A 211 -13.93 -6.09 -6.49
C ASP A 211 -15.24 -5.28 -6.45
N ASP A 212 -16.18 -5.69 -5.59
CA ASP A 212 -17.47 -5.04 -5.39
C ASP A 212 -17.54 -4.29 -4.05
N VAL A 213 -18.19 -3.11 -4.07
CA VAL A 213 -18.49 -2.36 -2.85
C VAL A 213 -19.35 -3.21 -1.92
N TYR A 214 -18.82 -3.48 -0.72
CA TYR A 214 -19.51 -4.27 0.30
C TYR A 214 -20.89 -3.69 0.67
N VAL A 215 -21.91 -4.57 0.71
CA VAL A 215 -23.32 -4.22 1.01
C VAL A 215 -23.83 -3.14 0.04
N SER A 216 -23.56 -3.34 -1.25
CA SER A 216 -24.03 -2.49 -2.33
C SER A 216 -24.55 -3.34 -3.50
N THR A 217 -25.18 -2.68 -4.47
CA THR A 217 -25.46 -3.30 -5.79
C THR A 217 -24.45 -2.84 -6.84
N SER A 218 -23.48 -2.03 -6.42
CA SER A 218 -22.40 -1.53 -7.26
C SER A 218 -21.41 -2.65 -7.52
N VAL A 219 -21.09 -2.87 -8.80
CA VAL A 219 -19.98 -3.74 -9.24
C VAL A 219 -18.64 -3.00 -9.27
N GLN A 220 -18.61 -1.81 -8.67
CA GLN A 220 -17.41 -0.98 -8.61
C GLN A 220 -16.68 -1.25 -7.31
N SER A 221 -15.39 -0.91 -7.26
CA SER A 221 -14.57 -1.10 -6.07
C SER A 221 -14.58 0.11 -5.14
N ARG A 222 -14.53 -0.15 -3.84
CA ARG A 222 -14.27 0.81 -2.77
C ARG A 222 -13.48 0.16 -1.63
N LEU A 223 -12.21 0.53 -1.51
CA LEU A 223 -11.30 0.07 -0.47
C LEU A 223 -11.03 1.18 0.56
N VAL A 224 -11.10 0.86 1.86
CA VAL A 224 -10.77 1.78 2.95
C VAL A 224 -9.72 1.16 3.87
N ARG A 225 -8.48 1.67 3.88
CA ARG A 225 -7.39 1.12 4.70
C ARG A 225 -6.68 2.21 5.48
N THR A 226 -6.32 1.90 6.73
CA THR A 226 -5.42 2.76 7.51
C THR A 226 -3.99 2.53 7.04
N LEU A 227 -3.43 3.48 6.31
CA LEU A 227 -2.07 3.39 5.76
C LEU A 227 -1.10 4.23 6.58
N ALA A 228 0.06 3.63 6.88
CA ALA A 228 1.19 4.30 7.50
C ALA A 228 2.00 5.07 6.45
N PRO A 229 2.94 5.95 6.85
CA PRO A 229 3.78 6.62 5.89
C PRO A 229 4.62 5.64 5.06
N GLY A 230 4.67 5.84 3.75
CA GLY A 230 5.39 4.98 2.82
C GLY A 230 4.89 5.06 1.38
N THR A 231 5.54 4.32 0.50
CA THR A 231 5.14 4.18 -0.90
C THR A 231 4.18 3.01 -1.05
N TYR A 232 3.10 3.23 -1.81
CA TYR A 232 2.09 2.23 -2.13
C TYR A 232 1.85 2.15 -3.63
N HIS A 233 1.42 0.98 -4.10
CA HIS A 233 1.03 0.74 -5.49
C HIS A 233 -0.39 0.21 -5.57
N LEU A 234 -1.17 0.73 -6.51
CA LEU A 234 -2.53 0.29 -6.78
C LEU A 234 -2.54 -0.42 -8.14
N ALA A 235 -3.03 -1.65 -8.15
CA ALA A 235 -3.40 -2.38 -9.36
C ALA A 235 -4.90 -2.27 -9.56
N LEU A 236 -5.34 -2.03 -10.79
CA LEU A 236 -6.75 -1.89 -11.12
C LEU A 236 -7.04 -2.57 -12.46
N SER A 237 -8.13 -3.34 -12.52
CA SER A 237 -8.66 -3.96 -13.74
C SER A 237 -10.19 -3.99 -13.68
N VAL A 238 -10.81 -4.76 -14.58
CA VAL A 238 -12.27 -4.87 -14.69
C VAL A 238 -12.83 -6.00 -13.84
N PHE A 239 -12.34 -7.24 -14.01
CA PHE A 239 -12.86 -8.39 -13.25
C PHE A 239 -11.80 -9.47 -13.05
N ASN A 240 -11.86 -10.12 -11.89
CA ASN A 240 -10.96 -11.16 -11.43
C ASN A 240 -9.48 -10.76 -11.61
N LEU A 241 -9.11 -9.64 -10.98
CA LEU A 241 -7.75 -9.21 -10.71
C LEU A 241 -7.23 -10.00 -9.50
N ALA A 242 -6.52 -11.08 -9.79
CA ALA A 242 -6.09 -12.04 -8.79
C ALA A 242 -4.61 -11.87 -8.43
N ASN A 243 -4.31 -12.07 -7.15
CA ASN A 243 -3.00 -12.47 -6.63
C ASN A 243 -3.23 -13.65 -5.67
N GLU A 244 -2.28 -13.99 -4.79
CA GLU A 244 -2.41 -15.11 -3.85
C GLU A 244 -3.25 -14.82 -2.60
N GLN A 245 -3.61 -13.56 -2.37
CA GLN A 245 -4.36 -13.14 -1.20
C GLN A 245 -5.85 -13.46 -1.37
N MET A 246 -6.50 -13.80 -0.26
CA MET A 246 -7.94 -14.04 -0.23
C MET A 246 -8.71 -12.71 -0.19
N SER A 247 -9.92 -12.71 -0.74
CA SER A 247 -10.82 -11.56 -0.66
C SER A 247 -11.08 -11.17 0.81
N PRO A 248 -11.01 -9.89 1.16
CA PRO A 248 -11.23 -9.46 2.54
C PRO A 248 -12.71 -9.52 2.94
N ALA A 249 -13.01 -9.29 4.22
CA ALA A 249 -14.38 -9.34 4.73
C ALA A 249 -15.25 -8.17 4.25
N ASP A 250 -14.65 -7.03 3.93
CA ASP A 250 -15.32 -5.81 3.44
C ASP A 250 -15.36 -5.76 1.91
N GLU A 251 -15.67 -6.91 1.32
CA GLU A 251 -15.83 -7.19 -0.11
C GLU A 251 -17.21 -7.83 -0.34
N ASP A 252 -17.89 -7.48 -1.44
CA ASP A 252 -19.15 -8.15 -1.82
C ASP A 252 -18.95 -9.32 -2.79
N PHE A 253 -17.87 -9.31 -3.60
CA PHE A 253 -17.51 -10.44 -4.46
C PHE A 253 -16.32 -11.25 -3.90
N VAL A 254 -16.62 -12.16 -2.98
CA VAL A 254 -15.61 -12.97 -2.27
C VAL A 254 -15.31 -14.33 -2.92
N GLN A 255 -15.69 -14.53 -4.18
CA GLN A 255 -15.59 -15.82 -4.87
C GLN A 255 -14.69 -15.77 -6.12
N GLY A 256 -13.96 -14.67 -6.32
CA GLY A 256 -12.93 -14.55 -7.35
C GLY A 256 -11.83 -15.60 -7.18
N ASN A 257 -11.31 -16.14 -8.28
CA ASN A 257 -10.24 -17.13 -8.22
C ASN A 257 -8.93 -16.45 -7.84
N LEU A 258 -8.13 -17.08 -6.97
CA LEU A 258 -6.81 -16.57 -6.58
C LEU A 258 -5.67 -17.26 -7.36
N CYS A 259 -4.50 -16.62 -7.40
CA CYS A 259 -3.28 -17.24 -7.92
C CYS A 259 -2.72 -18.27 -6.92
N ASP A 260 -2.08 -19.34 -7.40
CA ASP A 260 -1.50 -20.38 -6.52
C ASP A 260 -0.30 -19.89 -5.69
N PHE A 261 0.46 -18.94 -6.22
CA PHE A 261 1.75 -18.52 -5.68
C PHE A 261 1.83 -17.00 -5.54
N ALA A 262 2.62 -16.57 -4.55
CA ALA A 262 2.89 -15.16 -4.32
C ALA A 262 3.78 -14.54 -5.41
N GLY A 263 3.70 -13.21 -5.52
CA GLY A 263 4.57 -12.42 -6.41
C GLY A 263 4.05 -12.28 -7.84
N MET A 264 2.81 -12.71 -8.09
CA MET A 264 2.12 -12.59 -9.36
C MET A 264 0.78 -11.86 -9.20
N THR A 265 0.47 -11.00 -10.16
CA THR A 265 -0.86 -10.40 -10.34
C THR A 265 -1.35 -10.70 -11.75
N ALA A 266 -2.58 -11.17 -11.91
CA ALA A 266 -3.17 -11.41 -13.22
C ALA A 266 -4.62 -10.95 -13.28
N SER A 267 -5.06 -10.51 -14.45
CA SER A 267 -6.47 -10.22 -14.70
C SER A 267 -7.03 -11.16 -15.74
N SER A 268 -8.25 -11.63 -15.49
CA SER A 268 -9.00 -12.40 -16.48
C SER A 268 -9.55 -11.54 -17.62
N SER A 269 -9.57 -10.21 -17.45
CA SER A 269 -10.21 -9.29 -18.40
C SER A 269 -9.52 -9.27 -19.76
N THR A 270 -10.34 -9.27 -20.79
CA THR A 270 -9.93 -9.20 -22.20
C THR A 270 -10.57 -8.00 -22.91
N LEU A 271 -11.37 -7.23 -22.15
CA LEU A 271 -12.06 -6.06 -22.67
C LEU A 271 -11.07 -5.00 -23.12
N GLN A 272 -11.51 -4.14 -24.03
CA GLN A 272 -10.70 -3.10 -24.63
C GLN A 272 -11.25 -1.72 -24.29
N ASN A 273 -10.36 -0.75 -24.04
CA ASN A 273 -10.67 0.65 -23.80
C ASN A 273 -11.77 0.87 -22.73
N VAL A 274 -11.62 0.22 -21.59
CA VAL A 274 -12.59 0.29 -20.49
C VAL A 274 -12.19 1.38 -19.52
N ASP A 275 -13.12 2.28 -19.19
CA ASP A 275 -12.93 3.30 -18.15
C ASP A 275 -12.95 2.67 -16.76
N VAL A 276 -11.88 2.92 -16.01
CA VAL A 276 -11.68 2.48 -14.62
C VAL A 276 -11.21 3.66 -13.76
N SER A 277 -11.67 4.87 -14.09
CA SER A 277 -11.33 6.08 -13.32
C SER A 277 -11.67 5.90 -11.83
N PHE A 278 -10.83 6.46 -10.96
CA PHE A 278 -10.93 6.27 -9.52
C PHE A 278 -10.59 7.57 -8.79
N ALA A 279 -10.93 7.65 -7.51
CA ALA A 279 -10.47 8.69 -6.61
C ALA A 279 -9.76 8.07 -5.41
N ILE A 280 -8.66 8.70 -4.97
CA ILE A 280 -8.03 8.43 -3.68
C ILE A 280 -8.32 9.61 -2.76
N SER A 281 -8.76 9.33 -1.53
CA SER A 281 -9.03 10.35 -0.52
C SER A 281 -8.32 10.03 0.80
N ASP A 282 -7.79 11.06 1.43
CA ASP A 282 -7.33 11.05 2.82
C ASP A 282 -8.19 11.99 3.68
N ALA A 283 -7.72 12.32 4.89
CA ALA A 283 -8.42 13.24 5.77
C ALA A 283 -8.43 14.70 5.27
N GLY A 284 -7.52 15.07 4.37
CA GLY A 284 -7.32 16.45 3.91
C GLY A 284 -7.92 16.75 2.54
N HIS A 285 -7.99 15.77 1.65
CA HIS A 285 -8.46 15.98 0.27
C HIS A 285 -8.79 14.68 -0.48
N THR A 286 -9.38 14.86 -1.67
CA THR A 286 -9.68 13.81 -2.65
C THR A 286 -9.00 14.14 -3.98
N VAL A 287 -8.32 13.16 -4.57
CA VAL A 287 -7.67 13.26 -5.88
C VAL A 287 -8.38 12.33 -6.87
N PRO A 288 -9.15 12.85 -7.83
CA PRO A 288 -9.67 12.06 -8.94
C PRO A 288 -8.56 11.74 -9.94
N VAL A 289 -8.62 10.54 -10.53
CA VAL A 289 -7.65 9.99 -11.48
C VAL A 289 -8.41 9.38 -12.65
N SER A 290 -8.23 9.95 -13.84
CA SER A 290 -8.75 9.35 -15.07
C SER A 290 -7.89 8.16 -15.47
N ALA A 291 -8.52 7.00 -15.69
CA ALA A 291 -7.81 5.76 -15.97
C ALA A 291 -8.60 4.87 -16.94
N SER A 292 -7.88 4.08 -17.73
CA SER A 292 -8.48 3.09 -18.62
C SER A 292 -7.61 1.83 -18.69
N VAL A 293 -8.24 0.68 -18.86
CA VAL A 293 -7.58 -0.61 -19.13
C VAL A 293 -7.96 -1.16 -20.50
N GLY A 294 -7.14 -2.07 -21.01
CA GLY A 294 -7.38 -2.77 -22.27
C GLY A 294 -7.03 -1.94 -23.50
N VAL A 295 -6.11 -0.98 -23.40
CA VAL A 295 -5.73 -0.14 -24.56
C VAL A 295 -4.74 -0.91 -25.44
N GLY A 296 -5.26 -1.71 -26.37
CA GLY A 296 -4.45 -2.47 -27.34
C GLY A 296 -3.85 -3.77 -26.77
N GLU A 297 -4.22 -4.17 -25.56
CA GLU A 297 -3.64 -5.30 -24.84
C GLU A 297 -4.71 -6.04 -24.03
N ALA A 298 -4.78 -7.38 -24.13
CA ALA A 298 -5.61 -8.21 -23.25
C ALA A 298 -4.90 -8.46 -21.90
N HIS A 299 -5.66 -8.79 -20.85
CA HIS A 299 -5.14 -9.04 -19.50
C HIS A 299 -4.36 -7.85 -18.92
N SER A 300 -4.68 -6.63 -19.37
CA SER A 300 -4.03 -5.41 -18.92
C SER A 300 -4.46 -5.09 -17.49
N VAL A 301 -3.54 -4.54 -16.70
CA VAL A 301 -3.79 -4.00 -15.36
C VAL A 301 -3.21 -2.60 -15.34
N ALA A 302 -4.01 -1.61 -14.92
CA ALA A 302 -3.54 -0.26 -14.72
C ALA A 302 -2.82 -0.17 -13.38
N TRP A 303 -1.59 0.36 -13.39
CA TRP A 303 -0.75 0.48 -12.20
C TRP A 303 -0.53 1.94 -11.83
N PHE A 304 -0.76 2.26 -10.56
CA PHE A 304 -0.55 3.58 -9.98
C PHE A 304 0.36 3.50 -8.77
N ARG A 305 1.05 4.60 -8.46
CA ARG A 305 1.89 4.76 -7.28
C ARG A 305 1.49 6.02 -6.55
N PHE A 306 1.36 5.95 -5.23
CA PHE A 306 1.19 7.11 -4.38
C PHE A 306 2.06 7.06 -3.14
N GLU A 307 2.37 8.23 -2.59
CA GLU A 307 3.08 8.36 -1.32
C GLU A 307 2.08 8.68 -0.21
N VAL A 308 2.19 7.97 0.90
CA VAL A 308 1.53 8.33 2.16
C VAL A 308 2.57 9.02 3.03
N LEU A 309 2.30 10.27 3.39
CA LEU A 309 3.12 11.13 4.22
C LEU A 309 2.73 10.97 5.69
N PRO A 310 3.63 11.31 6.64
CA PRO A 310 3.27 11.41 8.05
C PRO A 310 2.03 12.29 8.29
N PRO A 311 1.24 12.02 9.36
CA PRO A 311 0.10 12.85 9.73
C PRO A 311 0.51 14.32 9.82
N LEU A 312 -0.36 15.21 9.32
CA LEU A 312 -0.15 16.65 9.42
C LEU A 312 -0.20 17.13 10.87
N PHE A 313 -0.99 16.45 11.71
CA PHE A 313 -1.16 16.73 13.14
C PHE A 313 -1.07 15.42 13.91
N GLU A 314 -0.16 15.35 14.87
CA GLU A 314 0.11 14.14 15.64
C GLU A 314 0.40 14.49 17.09
N SER A 315 -0.32 13.87 18.03
CA SER A 315 0.01 13.96 19.44
C SER A 315 1.19 13.05 19.75
N TYR A 316 2.10 13.52 20.62
CA TYR A 316 3.26 12.75 21.04
C TYR A 316 3.66 13.12 22.47
N CYS A 317 4.73 12.54 22.98
CA CYS A 317 5.23 12.82 24.33
C CYS A 317 4.19 12.59 25.46
N PRO A 318 3.45 11.47 25.51
CA PRO A 318 2.57 11.22 26.65
C PRO A 318 3.40 11.04 27.93
N GLY A 319 2.90 11.59 29.03
CA GLY A 319 3.42 11.39 30.37
C GLY A 319 2.69 10.26 31.12
N ASP A 320 2.08 9.31 30.40
CA ASP A 320 1.27 8.20 30.95
C ASP A 320 2.10 6.99 31.41
N GLY A 321 3.43 7.10 31.34
CA GLY A 321 4.35 6.04 31.72
C GLY A 321 4.66 5.02 30.62
N THR A 322 4.11 5.20 29.40
CA THR A 322 4.42 4.34 28.25
C THR A 322 5.74 4.72 27.55
N GLN A 323 6.26 5.91 27.81
CA GLN A 323 7.54 6.38 27.23
C GLN A 323 8.76 5.82 27.98
N PRO A 324 9.93 5.71 27.30
CA PRO A 324 11.16 5.23 27.92
C PRO A 324 11.58 6.02 29.17
N GLN A 325 11.30 7.33 29.19
CA GLN A 325 11.50 8.19 30.34
C GLN A 325 10.18 8.36 31.10
N PRO A 326 9.97 7.69 32.25
CA PRO A 326 8.78 7.88 33.05
C PRO A 326 8.77 9.26 33.73
N GLY A 327 7.58 9.70 34.13
CA GLY A 327 7.41 10.92 34.92
C GLY A 327 8.16 10.86 36.26
N PRO A 328 8.72 11.98 36.74
CA PRO A 328 9.40 12.03 38.02
C PRO A 328 8.44 11.70 39.18
N CYS A 329 8.94 11.18 40.30
CA CYS A 329 8.10 10.90 41.47
C CYS A 329 6.94 9.90 41.23
N ALA A 330 7.04 9.05 40.21
CA ALA A 330 5.99 8.09 39.81
C ALA A 330 4.64 8.76 39.51
N ASN A 331 4.66 9.96 38.94
CA ASN A 331 3.49 10.79 38.70
C ASN A 331 2.91 10.61 37.28
N SER A 332 2.82 9.38 36.77
CA SER A 332 2.25 9.13 35.44
C SER A 332 0.83 9.69 35.31
N GLY A 333 0.56 10.39 34.20
CA GLY A 333 -0.76 10.92 33.85
C GLY A 333 -1.62 9.92 33.09
N ALA A 334 -2.72 10.41 32.50
CA ALA A 334 -3.58 9.62 31.61
C ALA A 334 -3.05 9.59 30.17
N SER A 335 -3.55 8.63 29.39
CA SER A 335 -3.24 8.56 27.95
C SER A 335 -3.54 9.88 27.23
N GLY A 336 -2.61 10.31 26.38
CA GLY A 336 -2.71 11.55 25.61
C GLY A 336 -2.50 12.84 26.42
N ARG A 337 -1.98 12.75 27.66
CA ARG A 337 -1.68 13.88 28.55
C ARG A 337 -0.22 13.83 29.01
N GLY A 338 0.27 14.93 29.57
CA GLY A 338 1.56 14.98 30.27
C GLY A 338 1.48 14.27 31.63
N CYS A 339 2.57 14.34 32.40
CA CYS A 339 2.60 13.79 33.76
C CYS A 339 1.58 14.50 34.66
N ALA A 340 1.13 13.81 35.71
CA ALA A 340 0.25 14.35 36.73
C ALA A 340 0.82 15.65 37.33
N ASN A 341 -0.05 16.56 37.75
CA ASN A 341 0.34 17.80 38.42
C ASN A 341 -0.40 17.96 39.76
N SER A 342 -0.08 19.01 40.52
CA SER A 342 -0.54 19.14 41.91
C SER A 342 -2.04 19.29 42.09
N VAL A 343 -2.78 19.57 41.01
CA VAL A 343 -4.24 19.74 41.03
C VAL A 343 -4.98 18.74 40.13
N ASN A 344 -4.26 18.00 39.29
CA ASN A 344 -4.84 17.08 38.31
C ASN A 344 -3.96 15.84 38.14
N ALA A 345 -4.42 14.74 38.74
CA ALA A 345 -3.77 13.43 38.67
C ALA A 345 -3.74 12.83 37.24
N GLN A 346 -4.60 13.30 36.33
CA GLN A 346 -4.59 12.87 34.93
C GLN A 346 -3.52 13.61 34.10
N GLY A 347 -2.91 14.67 34.64
CA GLY A 347 -1.94 15.51 33.93
C GLY A 347 -2.57 16.55 33.01
N ALA A 348 -1.76 17.52 32.59
CA ALA A 348 -2.19 18.57 31.66
C ALA A 348 -2.12 18.09 30.20
N GLN A 349 -3.03 18.58 29.37
CA GLN A 349 -3.17 18.20 27.97
C GLN A 349 -2.93 19.39 27.05
N LEU A 350 -2.12 19.21 26.02
CA LEU A 350 -2.08 20.06 24.84
C LEU A 350 -2.91 19.38 23.75
N THR A 351 -3.74 20.14 23.05
CA THR A 351 -4.41 19.76 21.80
C THR A 351 -4.13 20.81 20.71
N ALA A 352 -4.21 20.40 19.45
CA ALA A 352 -4.11 21.29 18.31
C ALA A 352 -5.39 21.20 17.47
N THR A 353 -5.92 22.35 17.03
CA THR A 353 -7.12 22.44 16.19
C THR A 353 -6.86 23.36 14.99
N GLY A 354 -7.71 23.30 13.97
CA GLY A 354 -7.59 24.12 12.76
C GLY A 354 -6.80 23.40 11.66
N THR A 355 -6.36 24.15 10.67
CA THR A 355 -5.63 23.67 9.49
C THR A 355 -4.37 24.50 9.28
N THR A 356 -3.37 23.93 8.61
CA THR A 356 -2.19 24.69 8.16
C THR A 356 -2.48 25.49 6.89
N ASN A 357 -3.43 25.04 6.07
CA ASN A 357 -3.90 25.75 4.88
C ASN A 357 -5.45 25.64 4.76
N PRO A 358 -6.22 26.70 5.05
CA PRO A 358 -5.77 28.02 5.50
C PRO A 358 -5.15 27.98 6.91
N ASP A 359 -4.20 28.87 7.20
CA ASP A 359 -3.49 28.94 8.50
C ASP A 359 -4.42 29.40 9.64
N THR A 360 -4.97 28.43 10.34
CA THR A 360 -5.96 28.61 11.41
C THR A 360 -5.60 27.82 12.66
N VAL A 361 -4.36 27.36 12.76
CA VAL A 361 -3.94 26.46 13.84
C VAL A 361 -3.97 27.16 15.19
N VAL A 362 -4.63 26.51 16.16
CA VAL A 362 -4.64 26.93 17.57
C VAL A 362 -4.22 25.77 18.47
N LEU A 363 -3.30 26.05 19.38
CA LEU A 363 -2.89 25.16 20.46
C LEU A 363 -3.71 25.47 21.72
N HIS A 364 -4.29 24.44 22.33
CA HIS A 364 -5.07 24.54 23.56
C HIS A 364 -4.43 23.72 24.67
N ALA A 365 -3.99 24.38 25.73
CA ALA A 365 -3.49 23.72 26.93
C ALA A 365 -4.60 23.69 27.99
N SER A 366 -4.82 22.53 28.63
CA SER A 366 -5.87 22.34 29.64
C SER A 366 -5.42 21.43 30.78
N GLY A 367 -6.13 21.47 31.91
CA GLY A 367 -5.84 20.64 33.08
C GLY A 367 -4.60 21.09 33.87
N MET A 368 -4.18 22.35 33.70
CA MET A 368 -3.12 23.00 34.46
C MET A 368 -3.68 23.63 35.75
N PRO A 369 -2.85 24.02 36.74
CA PRO A 369 -3.32 24.87 37.83
C PRO A 369 -3.93 26.18 37.33
N SER A 370 -5.00 26.64 37.99
CA SER A 370 -5.63 27.92 37.67
C SER A 370 -4.71 29.08 38.04
N LEU A 371 -4.76 30.17 37.27
CA LEU A 371 -3.91 31.35 37.42
C LEU A 371 -2.39 31.06 37.35
N ALA A 372 -2.01 29.88 36.85
CA ALA A 372 -0.61 29.56 36.55
C ALA A 372 -0.18 30.23 35.25
N TYR A 373 1.02 30.82 35.25
CA TYR A 373 1.66 31.20 33.99
C TYR A 373 2.06 29.95 33.22
N CYS A 374 1.73 29.93 31.93
CA CYS A 374 2.09 28.88 30.98
C CYS A 374 2.75 29.49 29.75
N LEU A 375 3.76 28.82 29.21
CA LEU A 375 4.45 29.23 27.99
C LEU A 375 4.34 28.13 26.97
N PHE A 376 3.70 28.48 25.85
CA PHE A 376 3.73 27.67 24.64
C PHE A 376 5.14 27.72 24.05
N LEU A 377 5.72 26.55 23.82
CA LEU A 377 7.04 26.39 23.22
C LEU A 377 6.93 25.65 21.89
N LYS A 378 7.83 25.99 20.96
CA LYS A 378 8.04 25.27 19.70
C LYS A 378 9.51 24.87 19.57
N GLY A 379 9.79 23.71 19.01
CA GLY A 379 11.10 23.26 18.56
C GLY A 379 11.06 22.78 17.12
N ASP A 380 12.22 22.52 16.54
CA ASP A 380 12.41 21.93 15.21
C ASP A 380 12.90 20.47 15.26
N ALA A 381 13.08 19.93 16.47
CA ALA A 381 13.38 18.52 16.70
C ALA A 381 12.57 17.94 17.86
N GLN A 382 12.61 16.62 18.00
CA GLN A 382 12.10 15.90 19.16
C GLN A 382 13.15 14.96 19.75
N THR A 383 13.00 14.65 21.04
CA THR A 383 13.79 13.67 21.78
C THR A 383 12.87 12.60 22.40
N THR A 384 13.43 11.49 22.88
CA THR A 384 12.69 10.38 23.53
C THR A 384 12.18 10.72 24.94
N GLY A 385 12.18 12.00 25.32
CA GLY A 385 11.80 12.51 26.62
C GLY A 385 13.00 12.80 27.53
N VAL A 386 13.02 13.99 28.12
CA VAL A 386 13.95 14.36 29.21
C VAL A 386 13.15 14.84 30.41
N LEU A 387 13.64 14.50 31.62
CA LEU A 387 13.06 15.04 32.86
C LEU A 387 13.09 16.56 32.83
N PHE A 388 11.94 17.18 33.10
CA PHE A 388 11.76 18.62 33.00
C PHE A 388 10.71 19.09 34.00
N GLY A 389 11.18 19.49 35.19
CA GLY A 389 10.29 19.78 36.31
C GLY A 389 9.60 18.50 36.77
N ASP A 390 8.30 18.59 37.04
CA ASP A 390 7.44 17.46 37.39
C ASP A 390 6.99 16.64 36.16
N GLY A 391 7.54 16.88 34.98
CA GLY A 391 7.10 16.23 33.74
C GLY A 391 8.23 15.82 32.82
N VAL A 392 7.86 15.48 31.58
CA VAL A 392 8.77 15.03 30.53
C VAL A 392 8.65 15.95 29.32
N ARG A 393 9.77 16.56 28.94
CA ARG A 393 9.85 17.38 27.71
C ARG A 393 10.38 16.53 26.57
N CYS A 394 9.70 16.55 25.44
CA CYS A 394 10.16 15.91 24.21
C CYS A 394 10.40 16.92 23.07
N VAL A 395 9.93 18.18 23.19
CA VAL A 395 10.35 19.24 22.25
C VAL A 395 11.82 19.54 22.44
N ASP A 396 12.57 19.59 21.34
CA ASP A 396 14.01 19.81 21.33
C ASP A 396 14.47 20.67 20.14
N GLY A 397 15.79 20.85 20.01
CA GLY A 397 16.41 21.61 18.94
C GLY A 397 16.38 23.12 19.19
N ALA A 398 16.12 23.91 18.15
CA ALA A 398 16.02 25.36 18.25
C ALA A 398 14.68 25.78 18.88
N LEU A 399 14.69 25.97 20.21
CA LEU A 399 13.49 26.31 20.96
C LEU A 399 13.06 27.78 20.76
N ILE A 400 11.82 27.96 20.36
CA ILE A 400 11.13 29.25 20.26
C ILE A 400 10.09 29.34 21.39
N ARG A 401 10.19 30.41 22.18
CA ARG A 401 9.15 30.80 23.14
C ARG A 401 8.03 31.52 22.40
N LEU A 402 6.93 30.81 22.13
CA LEU A 402 5.83 31.33 21.33
C LEU A 402 5.10 32.45 22.09
N ARG A 403 4.53 32.13 23.26
CA ARG A 403 3.72 33.09 24.02
C ARG A 403 3.54 32.68 25.47
N LEU A 404 3.77 33.61 26.39
CA LEU A 404 3.39 33.48 27.80
C LEU A 404 1.90 33.83 27.94
N LYS A 405 1.13 32.96 28.58
CA LYS A 405 -0.30 33.13 28.85
C LYS A 405 -0.57 32.84 30.33
N LEU A 406 -1.66 33.42 30.84
CA LEU A 406 -2.19 33.08 32.16
C LEU A 406 -3.25 32.00 31.98
N SER A 407 -3.10 30.89 32.70
CA SER A 407 -4.11 29.84 32.78
C SER A 407 -5.37 30.39 33.44
N ASN A 408 -6.48 30.40 32.72
CA ASN A 408 -7.79 30.76 33.24
C ASN A 408 -8.60 29.48 33.48
N ALA A 409 -9.05 29.24 34.71
CA ALA A 409 -9.74 28.01 35.11
C ALA A 409 -9.01 26.70 34.69
N GLY A 410 -7.68 26.74 34.62
CA GLY A 410 -6.84 25.59 34.25
C GLY A 410 -6.59 25.41 32.74
N ALA A 411 -6.97 26.39 31.91
CA ALA A 411 -6.78 26.35 30.47
C ALA A 411 -6.17 27.65 29.90
N ALA A 412 -5.50 27.53 28.76
CA ALA A 412 -5.00 28.65 27.96
C ALA A 412 -4.90 28.24 26.48
N ALA A 413 -4.91 29.21 25.57
CA ALA A 413 -4.76 28.95 24.13
C ALA A 413 -3.74 29.90 23.48
N PHE A 414 -3.18 29.47 22.35
CA PHE A 414 -2.36 30.30 21.48
C PHE A 414 -2.44 29.81 20.01
N PRO A 415 -2.65 30.71 19.04
CA PRO A 415 -2.94 32.14 19.17
C PRO A 415 -4.37 32.43 19.62
N GLU A 416 -4.56 33.57 20.29
CA GLU A 416 -5.86 34.19 20.53
C GLU A 416 -6.02 35.45 19.67
N VAL A 417 -7.20 36.08 19.69
CA VAL A 417 -7.43 37.34 18.99
C VAL A 417 -6.37 38.38 19.38
N GLY A 418 -5.67 38.93 18.39
CA GLY A 418 -4.58 39.91 18.58
C GLY A 418 -3.19 39.31 18.70
N ASP A 419 -3.05 37.97 18.80
CA ASP A 419 -1.76 37.31 18.66
C ASP A 419 -1.39 37.12 17.17
N PRO A 420 -0.08 37.08 16.84
CA PRO A 420 0.35 36.56 15.54
C PRO A 420 -0.02 35.09 15.39
N LEU A 421 -0.31 34.65 14.16
CA LEU A 421 -0.57 33.25 13.83
C LEU A 421 0.57 32.34 14.32
N LEU A 422 0.23 31.08 14.62
CA LEU A 422 1.18 30.10 15.12
C LEU A 422 2.35 29.92 14.15
N SER A 423 2.08 29.84 12.85
CA SER A 423 3.07 29.72 11.78
C SER A 423 4.06 30.89 11.78
N VAL A 424 3.55 32.11 11.94
CA VAL A 424 4.31 33.36 11.91
C VAL A 424 5.18 33.46 13.15
N ARG A 425 4.61 33.16 14.34
CA ARG A 425 5.36 33.20 15.59
C ARG A 425 6.38 32.07 15.71
N GLY A 426 6.04 30.89 15.18
CA GLY A 426 6.86 29.69 15.19
C GLY A 426 7.88 29.60 14.06
N ALA A 427 7.88 30.56 13.14
CA ALA A 427 8.69 30.58 11.93
C ALA A 427 8.57 29.28 11.12
N THR A 428 7.34 28.81 10.93
CA THR A 428 6.98 27.62 10.13
C THR A 428 5.93 28.01 9.09
N PRO A 429 6.33 28.67 7.98
CA PRO A 429 5.38 29.14 6.98
C PRO A 429 4.53 27.99 6.42
N PRO A 430 3.22 28.18 6.21
CA PRO A 430 2.38 27.18 5.54
C PRO A 430 2.90 26.80 4.15
N GLY A 431 2.86 25.50 3.82
CA GLY A 431 3.37 24.93 2.57
C GLY A 431 4.89 24.75 2.51
N SER A 432 5.60 24.95 3.62
CA SER A 432 7.07 24.80 3.67
C SER A 432 7.55 23.36 3.87
N ALA A 433 6.63 22.45 4.21
CA ALA A 433 6.90 21.10 4.68
C ALA A 433 7.77 21.04 5.96
N THR A 434 7.91 22.17 6.68
CA THR A 434 8.64 22.21 7.94
C THR A 434 7.84 21.56 9.05
N ILE A 435 8.52 20.88 9.97
CA ILE A 435 7.89 20.22 11.11
C ILE A 435 8.10 21.07 12.36
N GLY A 436 7.00 21.43 13.03
CA GLY A 436 7.01 22.08 14.32
C GLY A 436 6.62 21.11 15.44
N TYR A 437 7.40 21.11 16.52
CA TYR A 437 7.14 20.33 17.73
C TYR A 437 6.73 21.25 18.87
N TYR A 438 5.57 21.02 19.48
CA TYR A 438 4.93 21.94 20.42
C TYR A 438 4.67 21.27 21.76
N GLN A 439 4.93 21.98 22.86
CA GLN A 439 4.52 21.63 24.23
C GLN A 439 4.14 22.91 24.97
N THR A 440 3.46 22.79 26.11
CA THR A 440 3.22 23.92 27.01
C THR A 440 3.81 23.62 28.37
N TYR A 441 4.80 24.40 28.78
CA TYR A 441 5.28 24.36 30.17
C TYR A 441 4.44 25.30 31.03
N TYR A 442 4.19 24.94 32.28
CA TYR A 442 3.37 25.75 33.20
C TYR A 442 3.86 25.66 34.64
N ARG A 443 3.57 26.71 35.42
CA ARG A 443 3.87 26.74 36.86
C ARG A 443 3.05 25.69 37.62
N ASN A 444 3.71 24.94 38.49
CA ASN A 444 3.15 23.91 39.35
C ASN A 444 3.83 23.94 40.73
N ALA A 445 3.93 25.11 41.34
CA ALA A 445 4.64 25.28 42.60
C ALA A 445 3.79 24.79 43.79
N ALA A 446 3.95 23.51 44.15
CA ALA A 446 3.26 22.91 45.29
C ALA A 446 4.26 22.13 46.17
N ALA A 447 4.41 22.55 47.42
CA ALA A 447 5.39 21.97 48.34
C ALA A 447 5.19 20.47 48.61
N SER A 448 3.98 19.94 48.40
CA SER A 448 3.61 18.54 48.61
C SER A 448 3.60 17.70 47.33
N PHE A 449 3.96 18.25 46.17
CA PHE A 449 3.91 17.54 44.88
C PHE A 449 5.28 17.56 44.22
N CYS A 450 5.93 16.40 44.15
CA CYS A 450 7.23 16.17 43.51
C CYS A 450 8.33 17.25 43.77
N PRO A 451 8.58 17.63 45.04
CA PRO A 451 9.61 18.63 45.35
C PRO A 451 11.02 18.15 44.91
N PRO A 452 11.94 19.06 44.53
CA PRO A 452 11.86 20.53 44.69
C PRO A 452 11.31 21.29 43.47
N GLU A 453 10.82 20.59 42.45
CA GLU A 453 10.41 21.20 41.20
C GLU A 453 9.15 22.07 41.37
N THR A 454 8.99 23.05 40.48
CA THR A 454 7.92 24.08 40.61
C THR A 454 7.15 24.33 39.32
N PHE A 455 7.31 23.44 38.35
CA PHE A 455 6.72 23.53 37.03
C PHE A 455 6.57 22.14 36.42
N ASN A 456 5.69 22.03 35.43
CA ASN A 456 5.41 20.79 34.72
C ASN A 456 5.13 21.12 33.24
N VAL A 457 4.91 20.12 32.41
CA VAL A 457 4.73 20.23 30.96
C VAL A 457 3.64 19.28 30.46
N THR A 458 2.88 19.71 29.46
CA THR A 458 1.85 18.90 28.79
C THR A 458 2.47 17.76 27.95
N ASN A 459 1.62 16.90 27.37
CA ASN A 459 2.01 16.16 26.17
C ASN A 459 2.38 17.12 25.02
N GLY A 460 2.95 16.58 23.95
CA GLY A 460 3.36 17.33 22.78
C GLY A 460 2.43 17.17 21.58
N TRP A 461 2.59 18.09 20.62
CA TRP A 461 2.04 18.00 19.26
C TRP A 461 3.12 18.23 18.21
N ARG A 462 3.13 17.37 17.20
CA ARG A 462 3.91 17.52 15.97
C ARG A 462 2.96 18.02 14.88
N ILE A 463 3.34 19.10 14.19
CA ILE A 463 2.56 19.70 13.10
C ILE A 463 3.46 19.90 11.88
N VAL A 464 3.00 19.45 10.71
CA VAL A 464 3.64 19.70 9.41
C VAL A 464 3.03 20.95 8.78
N TRP A 465 3.87 21.92 8.40
CA TRP A 465 3.46 23.26 7.94
C TRP A 465 3.49 23.43 6.43
#